data_AF-A0A3M2F3X2-F1
#
_entry.id   AF-A0A3M2F3X2-F1
#
_cell.length_a   1.000
_cell.length_b   1.000
_cell.length_c   1.000
_cell.angle_alpha   90.00
_cell.angle_beta   90.00
_cell.angle_gamma   90.00
#
_symmetry.space_group_name_H-M   'P 1'
#
loop_
_entity.id
_entity.type
_entity.pdbx_description
1 polymer ?
#
loop_
_entity_poly.entity_id
_entity_poly.type
_entity_poly.pdbx_seq_one_letter_code
_entity_poly.pdbx_strand_id
1 'polypeptide(L)'
;MTNPRFEKLKGLLKTLFQLDRPDLDFGLYRIMHARSAEITKFLDEDLLPQVNESFAELEATSAEEVRRELEEMEKEAAELGFDSPEAIPKYKDRYPALKRQLESAFDRAAAEGEVFDHLFRFFRRYYHEGDFISRRVYKEGVYAIPYEGEEVKLYWANHDQYYIKTSEYLRDYAFCLRPGDEKNPMRVHFRIKDAAEGEHGNVKESQKRVFVPAADNLVAIEDDQLICRFEYRPATLEDWPEEVRNGKTKPPDQKALNEIAEKRIIDAMQKGKTAKVFVEWLSELGKPYVKANGETADYTRLRAHINRYTARNTFDYFIHKDLGGFLRRELDFYIKNEVMHLDDIEKTTPERLDQLLAKIKVIRKIAGKIIAFLEQLENFQKKLWLKKKFVVETFWCVTLKTILDIEDEKERKWLLKQIAANDAQREEWLRLYAIDEQTGKGDLFTVAYSELLTVEFLEANPTLVVDTRHFDDEFTARLLDAIDGLDEKTDGLLVHSENFQAL
;
A
#
# COMPACT_ATOMS: atom_id res chain seq x y z
N MET A 1 -0.12 32.13 20.53
CA MET A 1 0.30 32.16 19.11
C MET A 1 0.98 30.84 18.81
N THR A 2 0.51 30.09 17.82
CA THR A 2 1.04 28.76 17.52
C THR A 2 2.43 28.86 16.90
N ASN A 3 3.39 28.07 17.40
CA ASN A 3 4.78 28.11 16.94
C ASN A 3 4.83 27.67 15.45
N PRO A 4 5.39 28.48 14.52
CA PRO A 4 5.40 28.15 13.09
C PRO A 4 6.19 26.88 12.76
N ARG A 5 7.16 26.49 13.59
CA ARG A 5 7.92 25.23 13.43
C ARG A 5 7.07 24.02 13.80
N PHE A 6 6.23 24.16 14.83
CA PHE A 6 5.27 23.13 15.22
C PHE A 6 4.25 22.87 14.12
N GLU A 7 3.69 23.92 13.49
CA GLU A 7 2.76 23.76 12.37
C GLU A 7 3.39 23.08 11.15
N LYS A 8 4.67 23.33 10.86
CA LYS A 8 5.40 22.61 9.81
C LYS A 8 5.55 21.12 10.12
N LEU A 9 5.93 20.78 11.35
CA LEU A 9 5.99 19.39 11.79
C LEU A 9 4.62 18.72 11.70
N LYS A 10 3.57 19.38 12.22
CA LYS A 10 2.19 18.90 12.18
C LYS A 10 1.72 18.63 10.75
N GLY A 11 2.01 19.53 9.82
CA GLY A 11 1.72 19.35 8.39
C GLY A 11 2.40 18.10 7.81
N LEU A 12 3.69 17.91 8.09
CA LEU A 12 4.43 16.72 7.67
C LEU A 12 3.84 15.44 8.26
N LEU A 13 3.53 15.43 9.57
CA LEU A 13 2.94 14.28 10.24
C LEU A 13 1.58 13.92 9.65
N LYS A 14 0.73 14.91 9.32
CA LYS A 14 -0.54 14.68 8.61
C LYS A 14 -0.32 13.97 7.27
N THR A 15 0.70 14.35 6.51
CA THR A 15 1.04 13.68 5.25
C THR A 15 1.65 12.29 5.46
N LEU A 16 2.46 12.08 6.51
CA LEU A 16 3.03 10.76 6.85
C LEU A 16 1.95 9.76 7.24
N PHE A 17 0.97 10.20 8.01
CA PHE A 17 -0.21 9.43 8.39
C PHE A 17 -1.30 9.44 7.30
N GLN A 18 -1.03 10.07 6.16
CA GLN A 18 -1.94 10.20 5.00
C GLN A 18 -3.33 10.73 5.38
N LEU A 19 -3.41 11.58 6.41
CA LEU A 19 -4.62 12.23 6.90
C LEU A 19 -5.07 13.38 5.99
N ASP A 20 -4.20 13.84 5.09
CA ASP A 20 -4.46 14.86 4.08
C ASP A 20 -5.27 14.33 2.87
N ARG A 21 -5.60 13.03 2.85
CA ARG A 21 -6.36 12.37 1.78
C ARG A 21 -7.69 11.77 2.27
N PRO A 22 -8.62 12.58 2.84
CA PRO A 22 -9.91 12.10 3.35
C PRO A 22 -10.82 11.48 2.27
N ASP A 23 -10.49 11.74 1.01
CA ASP A 23 -11.24 11.25 -0.14
C ASP A 23 -10.90 9.78 -0.47
N LEU A 24 -9.80 9.23 0.06
CA LEU A 24 -9.43 7.82 -0.15
C LEU A 24 -10.06 6.95 0.94
N ASP A 25 -11.23 6.36 0.73
CA ASP A 25 -11.90 5.52 1.76
C ASP A 25 -12.06 4.05 1.31
N PHE A 26 -10.94 3.39 1.03
CA PHE A 26 -10.90 1.98 0.63
C PHE A 26 -9.63 1.29 1.13
N GLY A 27 -9.67 -0.04 1.26
CA GLY A 27 -8.51 -0.84 1.65
C GLY A 27 -7.90 -0.37 2.99
N LEU A 28 -6.58 -0.12 2.99
CA LEU A 28 -5.85 0.44 4.14
C LEU A 28 -6.44 1.77 4.62
N TYR A 29 -6.86 2.63 3.71
CA TYR A 29 -7.27 3.99 4.06
C TYR A 29 -8.52 4.03 4.95
N ARG A 30 -9.43 3.05 4.80
CA ARG A 30 -10.57 2.89 5.73
C ARG A 30 -10.13 2.75 7.19
N ILE A 31 -9.06 2.00 7.40
CA ILE A 31 -8.53 1.72 8.74
C ILE A 31 -7.76 2.92 9.26
N MET A 32 -7.01 3.60 8.39
CA MET A 32 -6.39 4.88 8.74
C MET A 32 -7.43 5.94 9.11
N HIS A 33 -8.55 6.01 8.39
CA HIS A 33 -9.65 6.90 8.73
C HIS A 33 -10.35 6.51 10.03
N ALA A 34 -10.55 5.22 10.30
CA ALA A 34 -11.08 4.77 11.59
C ALA A 34 -10.20 5.19 12.77
N ARG A 35 -8.88 5.27 12.57
CA ARG A 35 -7.93 5.79 13.58
C ARG A 35 -7.57 7.26 13.41
N SER A 36 -8.13 7.95 12.41
CA SER A 36 -7.75 9.33 12.09
C SER A 36 -8.11 10.30 13.20
N ALA A 37 -9.20 10.04 13.93
CA ALA A 37 -9.59 10.83 15.10
C ALA A 37 -8.55 10.71 16.22
N GLU A 38 -8.04 9.50 16.48
CA GLU A 38 -7.00 9.25 17.49
C GLU A 38 -5.67 9.92 17.09
N ILE A 39 -5.25 9.77 15.83
CA ILE A 39 -4.02 10.40 15.33
C ILE A 39 -4.17 11.92 15.30
N THR A 40 -5.31 12.46 14.87
CA THR A 40 -5.56 13.91 14.86
C THR A 40 -5.58 14.46 16.27
N LYS A 41 -6.24 13.79 17.21
CA LYS A 41 -6.20 14.17 18.63
C LYS A 41 -4.76 14.17 19.16
N PHE A 42 -3.99 13.13 18.86
CA PHE A 42 -2.58 13.08 19.24
C PHE A 42 -1.80 14.28 18.68
N LEU A 43 -1.99 14.63 17.40
CA LEU A 43 -1.27 15.74 16.75
C LEU A 43 -1.73 17.13 17.23
N ASP A 44 -3.01 17.29 17.49
CA ASP A 44 -3.64 18.59 17.74
C ASP A 44 -3.70 18.92 19.24
N GLU A 45 -3.91 17.92 20.09
CA GLU A 45 -4.14 18.09 21.52
C GLU A 45 -3.01 17.52 22.37
N ASP A 46 -2.42 16.37 22.02
CA ASP A 46 -1.51 15.67 22.94
C ASP A 46 -0.01 15.95 22.68
N LEU A 47 0.39 16.17 21.43
CA LEU A 47 1.80 16.25 21.04
C LEU A 47 2.52 17.43 21.70
N LEU A 48 1.91 18.62 21.68
CA LEU A 48 2.51 19.82 22.26
C LEU A 48 2.58 19.73 23.80
N PRO A 49 1.51 19.34 24.53
CA PRO A 49 1.61 19.06 25.96
C PRO A 49 2.65 18.01 26.32
N GLN A 50 2.80 16.94 25.54
CA GLN A 50 3.80 15.92 25.82
C GLN A 50 5.24 16.42 25.65
N VAL A 51 5.49 17.29 24.66
CA VAL A 51 6.79 17.96 24.51
C VAL A 51 7.04 18.84 25.73
N ASN A 52 6.02 19.61 26.13
CA ASN A 52 6.08 20.51 27.27
C ASN A 52 6.32 19.79 28.60
N GLU A 53 5.60 18.71 28.83
CA GLU A 53 5.76 17.84 30.00
C GLU A 53 7.14 17.20 30.01
N SER A 54 7.64 16.75 28.85
CA SER A 54 8.98 16.17 28.76
C SER A 54 10.09 17.18 29.06
N PHE A 55 9.94 18.44 28.66
CA PHE A 55 10.88 19.50 29.08
C PHE A 55 10.77 19.79 30.58
N ALA A 56 9.56 19.89 31.13
CA ALA A 56 9.34 20.16 32.55
C ALA A 56 9.88 19.05 33.45
N GLU A 57 9.65 17.78 33.10
CA GLU A 57 10.21 16.62 33.81
C GLU A 57 11.74 16.65 33.83
N LEU A 58 12.36 16.98 32.69
CA LEU A 58 13.82 17.02 32.57
C LEU A 58 14.43 18.21 33.31
N GLU A 59 13.80 19.38 33.26
CA GLU A 59 14.19 20.56 34.03
C GLU A 59 14.08 20.29 35.54
N ALA A 60 12.98 19.68 35.99
CA ALA A 60 12.79 19.35 37.39
C ALA A 60 13.83 18.33 37.88
N THR A 61 14.05 17.25 37.12
CA THR A 61 15.03 16.22 37.46
C THR A 61 16.46 16.80 37.49
N SER A 62 16.81 17.60 36.49
CA SER A 62 18.13 18.25 36.43
C SER A 62 18.32 19.26 37.56
N ALA A 63 17.30 20.05 37.89
CA ALA A 63 17.37 20.99 39.01
C ALA A 63 17.47 20.28 40.37
N GLU A 64 16.81 19.14 40.56
CA GLU A 64 16.95 18.30 41.76
C GLU A 64 18.35 17.69 41.88
N GLU A 65 18.90 17.17 40.78
CA GLU A 65 20.27 16.63 40.74
C GLU A 65 21.31 17.71 41.07
N VAL A 66 21.17 18.90 40.47
CA VAL A 66 22.05 20.06 40.74
C VAL A 66 21.92 20.53 42.19
N ARG A 67 20.70 20.60 42.75
CA ARG A 67 20.50 20.96 44.16
C ARG A 67 21.13 19.94 45.11
N ARG A 68 20.96 18.64 44.85
CA ARG A 68 21.58 17.58 45.66
C ARG A 68 23.10 17.68 45.63
N GLU A 69 23.68 17.94 44.46
CA GLU A 69 25.12 18.11 44.31
C GLU A 69 25.63 19.35 45.06
N LEU A 70 24.91 20.47 45.01
CA LEU A 70 25.22 21.66 45.80
C LEU A 70 25.14 21.39 47.31
N GLU A 71 24.10 20.69 47.79
CA GLU A 71 23.95 20.31 49.19
C GLU A 71 25.07 19.37 49.67
N GLU A 72 25.50 18.43 48.83
CA GLU A 72 26.63 17.53 49.11
C GLU A 72 27.94 18.34 49.22
N MET A 73 28.19 19.28 48.31
CA MET A 73 29.34 20.17 48.36
C MET A 73 29.32 21.07 49.61
N GLU A 74 28.16 21.57 50.01
CA GLU A 74 27.97 22.39 51.22
C GLU A 74 28.21 21.58 52.50
N LYS A 75 27.73 20.34 52.57
CA LYS A 75 28.01 19.43 53.69
C LYS A 75 29.50 19.12 53.81
N GLU A 76 30.16 18.80 52.70
CA GLU A 76 31.61 18.51 52.69
C GLU A 76 32.43 19.74 53.09
N ALA A 77 32.04 20.94 52.64
CA ALA A 77 32.68 22.18 53.06
C ALA A 77 32.53 22.44 54.57
N ALA A 78 31.35 22.21 55.12
CA ALA A 78 31.09 22.35 56.54
C ALA A 78 31.88 21.33 57.39
N GLU A 79 31.99 20.07 56.95
CA GLU A 79 32.78 19.03 57.62
C GLU A 79 34.29 19.34 57.64
N LEU A 80 34.80 19.94 56.55
CA LEU A 80 36.19 20.35 56.42
C LEU A 80 36.50 21.72 57.06
N GLY A 81 35.49 22.41 57.62
CA GLY A 81 35.64 23.70 58.31
C GLY A 81 35.83 24.91 57.39
N PHE A 82 35.40 24.83 56.13
CA PHE A 82 35.39 25.95 55.20
C PHE A 82 34.05 26.71 55.27
N ASP A 83 34.10 28.05 55.20
CA ASP A 83 32.90 28.91 55.20
C ASP A 83 32.08 28.81 53.90
N SER A 84 32.66 28.26 52.82
CA SER A 84 32.01 28.09 51.52
C SER A 84 32.69 26.98 50.71
N PRO A 85 31.92 26.19 49.92
CA PRO A 85 32.50 25.22 48.97
C PRO A 85 33.47 25.84 47.96
N GLU A 86 33.36 27.14 47.66
CA GLU A 86 34.28 27.85 46.75
C GLU A 86 35.72 27.90 47.26
N ALA A 87 35.93 27.78 48.57
CA ALA A 87 37.25 27.75 49.19
C ALA A 87 37.99 26.41 48.98
N ILE A 88 37.27 25.36 48.57
CA ILE A 88 37.84 24.04 48.28
C ILE A 88 38.34 24.02 46.83
N PRO A 89 39.63 23.74 46.56
CA PRO A 89 40.20 23.76 45.21
C PRO A 89 39.45 22.91 44.16
N LYS A 90 38.84 21.78 44.59
CA LYS A 90 38.02 20.90 43.74
C LYS A 90 36.68 21.53 43.33
N TYR A 91 36.12 22.41 44.15
CA TYR A 91 34.77 23.00 43.96
C TYR A 91 34.80 24.48 43.55
N LYS A 92 35.97 25.13 43.61
CA LYS A 92 36.19 26.53 43.27
C LYS A 92 35.47 27.01 41.99
N ASP A 93 35.56 26.24 40.91
CA ASP A 93 34.94 26.61 39.63
C ASP A 93 33.57 25.92 39.42
N ARG A 94 33.35 24.77 40.05
CA ARG A 94 32.14 23.93 39.85
C ARG A 94 30.93 24.43 40.64
N TYR A 95 31.12 24.85 41.89
CA TYR A 95 30.06 25.36 42.75
C TYR A 95 29.39 26.64 42.20
N PRO A 96 30.15 27.68 41.78
CA PRO A 96 29.53 28.87 41.18
C PRO A 96 28.90 28.59 39.80
N ALA A 97 29.40 27.60 39.04
CA ALA A 97 28.78 27.17 37.79
C ALA A 97 27.41 26.51 38.03
N LEU A 98 27.31 25.58 38.99
CA LEU A 98 26.04 24.94 39.36
C LEU A 98 25.00 25.94 39.91
N LYS A 99 25.44 26.95 40.69
CA LYS A 99 24.56 28.05 41.11
C LYS A 99 24.04 28.87 39.94
N ARG A 100 24.92 29.25 39.00
CA ARG A 100 24.51 29.97 37.78
C ARG A 100 23.57 29.15 36.91
N GLN A 101 23.74 27.83 36.87
CA GLN A 101 22.86 26.94 36.13
C GLN A 101 21.41 26.99 36.68
N LEU A 102 21.25 26.98 38.01
CA LEU A 102 19.96 27.16 38.69
C LEU A 102 19.35 28.56 38.49
N GLU A 103 20.20 29.59 38.40
CA GLU A 103 19.76 30.98 38.19
C GLU A 103 19.47 31.30 36.71
N SER A 104 20.03 30.54 35.78
CA SER A 104 19.84 30.76 34.35
C SER A 104 18.43 30.36 33.90
N ALA A 105 17.73 31.29 33.27
CA ALA A 105 16.44 30.99 32.65
C ALA A 105 16.67 30.17 31.38
N PHE A 106 16.25 28.90 31.39
CA PHE A 106 16.22 28.08 30.19
C PHE A 106 15.24 28.68 29.17
N ASP A 107 15.72 29.04 27.98
CA ASP A 107 14.86 29.51 26.88
C ASP A 107 14.14 28.32 26.26
N ARG A 108 13.06 27.95 26.93
CA ARG A 108 12.20 26.83 26.56
C ARG A 108 11.57 27.00 25.19
N ALA A 109 11.19 28.23 24.80
CA ALA A 109 10.56 28.48 23.52
C ALA A 109 11.54 28.23 22.35
N ALA A 110 12.81 28.63 22.51
CA ALA A 110 13.85 28.32 21.54
C ALA A 110 14.13 26.81 21.45
N ALA A 111 14.26 26.13 22.59
CA ALA A 111 14.51 24.69 22.63
C ALA A 111 13.38 23.86 22.03
N GLU A 112 12.11 24.21 22.31
CA GLU A 112 10.93 23.61 21.67
C GLU A 112 10.99 23.76 20.15
N GLY A 113 11.29 24.98 19.68
CA GLY A 113 11.45 25.25 18.25
C GLY A 113 12.52 24.38 17.58
N GLU A 114 13.66 24.15 18.24
CA GLU A 114 14.71 23.28 17.72
C GLU A 114 14.30 21.81 17.68
N VAL A 115 13.62 21.31 18.72
CA VAL A 115 13.09 19.94 18.74
C VAL A 115 12.15 19.73 17.55
N PHE A 116 11.23 20.66 17.28
CA PHE A 116 10.32 20.54 16.14
C PHE A 116 11.06 20.51 14.80
N ASP A 117 12.08 21.36 14.63
CA ASP A 117 12.89 21.37 13.41
C ASP A 117 13.66 20.06 13.21
N HIS A 118 14.25 19.49 14.28
CA HIS A 118 14.95 18.21 14.21
C HIS A 118 14.01 17.06 13.85
N LEU A 119 12.84 16.97 14.51
CA LEU A 119 11.82 15.98 14.19
C LEU A 119 11.36 16.10 12.74
N PHE A 120 11.10 17.33 12.28
CA PHE A 120 10.69 17.58 10.89
C PHE A 120 11.77 17.11 9.90
N ARG A 121 13.03 17.52 10.11
CA ARG A 121 14.15 17.15 9.21
C ARG A 121 14.37 15.64 9.18
N PHE A 122 14.30 14.98 10.34
CA PHE A 122 14.44 13.54 10.45
C PHE A 122 13.38 12.81 9.64
N PHE A 123 12.09 13.00 9.92
CA PHE A 123 11.03 12.27 9.21
C PHE A 123 10.95 12.63 7.72
N ARG A 124 11.18 13.91 7.36
CA ARG A 124 11.16 14.35 5.96
C ARG A 124 12.26 13.70 5.13
N ARG A 125 13.42 13.38 5.74
CA ARG A 125 14.53 12.72 5.03
C ARG A 125 14.16 11.34 4.50
N TYR A 126 13.42 10.59 5.30
CA TYR A 126 13.10 9.19 5.03
C TYR A 126 11.74 9.00 4.38
N TYR A 127 11.04 10.07 4.02
CA TYR A 127 9.71 10.00 3.43
C TYR A 127 9.58 10.79 2.13
N HIS A 128 9.04 10.15 1.10
CA HIS A 128 8.85 10.75 -0.21
C HIS A 128 7.60 10.18 -0.88
N GLU A 129 6.69 11.06 -1.29
CA GLU A 129 5.50 10.75 -2.10
C GLU A 129 4.57 9.62 -1.61
N GLY A 130 4.67 9.21 -0.34
CA GLY A 130 3.87 8.12 0.21
C GLY A 130 4.71 6.99 0.81
N ASP A 131 5.99 6.93 0.45
CA ASP A 131 6.87 5.82 0.78
C ASP A 131 7.97 6.21 1.77
N PHE A 132 8.33 5.24 2.61
CA PHE A 132 9.54 5.33 3.43
C PHE A 132 10.75 4.85 2.64
N ILE A 133 11.69 5.76 2.34
CA ILE A 133 12.90 5.46 1.58
C ILE A 133 14.06 5.11 2.51
N SER A 134 14.72 3.99 2.22
CA SER A 134 16.01 3.63 2.80
C SER A 134 17.15 4.51 2.27
N ARG A 135 17.35 5.70 2.86
CA ARG A 135 18.49 6.59 2.56
C ARG A 135 19.62 6.41 3.57
N ARG A 136 20.52 5.47 3.30
CA ARG A 136 21.70 5.19 4.16
C ARG A 136 22.94 6.04 3.80
N VAL A 137 22.70 7.29 3.41
CA VAL A 137 23.74 8.29 3.09
C VAL A 137 23.79 9.29 4.23
N TYR A 138 24.85 9.24 5.03
CA TYR A 138 24.97 10.03 6.27
C TYR A 138 25.83 11.29 6.08
N LYS A 139 26.75 11.26 5.11
CA LYS A 139 27.55 12.38 4.61
C LYS A 139 27.65 12.27 3.10
N GLU A 140 27.97 13.36 2.42
CA GLU A 140 28.22 13.33 0.97
C GLU A 140 29.30 12.29 0.67
N GLY A 141 28.96 11.30 -0.17
CA GLY A 141 29.85 10.20 -0.53
C GLY A 141 29.96 9.02 0.45
N VAL A 142 29.29 9.04 1.61
CA VAL A 142 29.40 7.96 2.62
C VAL A 142 28.09 7.17 2.73
N TYR A 143 28.12 5.94 2.21
CA TYR A 143 27.04 4.95 2.33
C TYR A 143 27.40 3.91 3.39
N ALA A 144 26.57 3.73 4.42
CA ALA A 144 26.82 2.71 5.45
C ALA A 144 25.82 1.56 5.37
N ILE A 145 26.34 0.34 5.37
CA ILE A 145 25.56 -0.89 5.40
C ILE A 145 25.81 -1.55 6.77
N PRO A 146 24.76 -1.91 7.53
CA PRO A 146 24.90 -2.69 8.75
C PRO A 146 25.53 -4.04 8.37
N TYR A 147 26.71 -4.29 8.92
CA TYR A 147 27.54 -5.45 8.64
C TYR A 147 27.65 -6.26 9.94
N GLU A 148 27.31 -7.55 9.90
CA GLU A 148 27.26 -8.43 11.08
C GLU A 148 28.43 -9.43 11.10
N GLY A 149 29.45 -9.23 10.26
CA GLY A 149 30.62 -10.10 10.19
C GLY A 149 30.60 -11.10 9.04
N GLU A 150 29.74 -10.89 8.04
CA GLU A 150 29.66 -11.78 6.87
C GLU A 150 30.84 -11.57 5.90
N GLU A 151 31.46 -12.60 5.33
CA GLU A 151 32.60 -12.39 4.41
C GLU A 151 32.22 -11.58 3.16
N VAL A 152 30.99 -11.74 2.68
CA VAL A 152 30.42 -10.99 1.55
C VAL A 152 29.00 -10.57 1.90
N LYS A 153 28.68 -9.29 1.70
CA LYS A 153 27.33 -8.75 1.86
C LYS A 153 26.88 -8.04 0.59
N LEU A 154 25.96 -8.67 -0.14
CA LEU A 154 25.27 -8.05 -1.27
C LEU A 154 24.08 -7.25 -0.75
N TYR A 155 23.99 -5.99 -1.14
CA TYR A 155 22.94 -5.08 -0.68
C TYR A 155 22.49 -4.18 -1.84
N TRP A 156 21.17 -4.02 -2.00
CA TRP A 156 20.58 -3.14 -3.03
C TRP A 156 19.64 -2.12 -2.39
N ALA A 157 19.35 -1.03 -3.10
CA ALA A 157 18.65 0.14 -2.55
C ALA A 157 17.30 -0.20 -1.89
N ASN A 158 16.54 -1.11 -2.50
CA ASN A 158 15.20 -1.51 -2.04
C ASN A 158 15.21 -2.85 -1.28
N HIS A 159 16.35 -3.26 -0.70
CA HIS A 159 16.48 -4.53 0.03
C HIS A 159 15.43 -4.67 1.14
N ASP A 160 15.15 -3.58 1.84
CA ASP A 160 14.26 -3.57 3.00
C ASP A 160 12.79 -3.32 2.64
N GLN A 161 12.43 -3.35 1.35
CA GLN A 161 11.10 -2.97 0.88
C GLN A 161 10.49 -4.07 -0.01
N TYR A 162 9.16 -4.16 0.05
CA TYR A 162 8.35 -4.80 -0.97
C TYR A 162 7.98 -3.76 -2.01
N TYR A 163 8.13 -4.08 -3.29
CA TYR A 163 7.62 -3.25 -4.39
C TYR A 163 6.23 -3.73 -4.76
N ILE A 164 5.26 -2.82 -4.79
CA ILE A 164 3.89 -3.12 -5.17
C ILE A 164 3.63 -2.40 -6.49
N LYS A 165 3.44 -3.20 -7.53
CA LYS A 165 3.03 -2.68 -8.83
C LYS A 165 1.55 -2.37 -8.79
N THR A 166 1.22 -1.14 -9.11
CA THR A 166 -0.15 -0.62 -9.08
C THR A 166 -1.11 -1.38 -9.99
N SER A 167 -0.56 -1.99 -11.05
CA SER A 167 -1.35 -2.69 -12.07
C SER A 167 -1.95 -4.03 -11.64
N GLU A 168 -1.67 -4.54 -10.44
CA GLU A 168 -2.28 -5.79 -9.96
C GLU A 168 -3.78 -5.62 -9.62
N TYR A 169 -4.26 -4.37 -9.43
CA TYR A 169 -5.67 -4.06 -9.13
C TYR A 169 -6.45 -3.49 -10.34
N LEU A 170 -5.90 -3.60 -11.56
CA LEU A 170 -6.36 -2.80 -12.70
C LEU A 170 -7.80 -3.10 -13.16
N ARG A 171 -8.37 -4.27 -12.87
CA ARG A 171 -9.50 -4.79 -13.66
C ARG A 171 -10.90 -4.41 -13.18
N ASP A 172 -11.17 -4.37 -11.86
CA ASP A 172 -12.53 -4.15 -11.36
C ASP A 172 -12.54 -3.36 -10.04
N TYR A 173 -13.18 -2.18 -10.05
CA TYR A 173 -13.49 -1.38 -8.87
C TYR A 173 -14.99 -1.39 -8.61
N ALA A 174 -15.41 -2.05 -7.52
CA ALA A 174 -16.82 -2.19 -7.17
C ALA A 174 -17.21 -1.37 -5.93
N PHE A 175 -18.41 -0.80 -5.93
CA PHE A 175 -19.02 -0.15 -4.77
C PHE A 175 -20.54 -0.32 -4.75
N CYS A 176 -21.14 -0.20 -3.56
CA CYS A 176 -22.59 -0.30 -3.38
C CYS A 176 -23.17 1.10 -3.13
N LEU A 177 -24.24 1.45 -3.83
CA LEU A 177 -24.93 2.73 -3.59
C LEU A 177 -25.80 2.67 -2.33
N ARG A 178 -26.32 1.48 -1.99
CA ARG A 178 -27.15 1.20 -0.81
C ARG A 178 -26.53 0.10 0.06
N PRO A 179 -25.40 0.36 0.74
CA PRO A 179 -24.70 -0.69 1.50
C PRO A 179 -25.52 -1.27 2.67
N GLY A 180 -26.58 -0.60 3.13
CA GLY A 180 -27.48 -1.09 4.19
C GLY A 180 -28.71 -1.86 3.70
N ASP A 181 -28.89 -2.03 2.38
CA ASP A 181 -29.96 -2.83 1.81
C ASP A 181 -29.38 -4.12 1.24
N GLU A 182 -29.45 -5.21 2.02
CA GLU A 182 -28.92 -6.52 1.62
C GLU A 182 -29.65 -7.11 0.40
N LYS A 183 -30.91 -6.72 0.16
CA LYS A 183 -31.71 -7.25 -0.95
C LYS A 183 -31.45 -6.50 -2.24
N ASN A 184 -31.18 -5.19 -2.18
CA ASN A 184 -30.82 -4.39 -3.34
C ASN A 184 -29.69 -3.40 -3.02
N PRO A 185 -28.43 -3.87 -2.97
CA PRO A 185 -27.29 -3.03 -2.65
C PRO A 185 -26.93 -2.01 -3.76
N MET A 186 -27.54 -2.15 -4.96
CA MET A 186 -27.25 -1.35 -6.15
C MET A 186 -25.74 -1.26 -6.42
N ARG A 187 -25.15 -2.38 -6.88
CA ARG A 187 -23.71 -2.48 -7.13
C ARG A 187 -23.32 -1.77 -8.42
N VAL A 188 -22.23 -1.00 -8.35
CA VAL A 188 -21.61 -0.31 -9.47
C VAL A 188 -20.18 -0.79 -9.61
N HIS A 189 -19.77 -1.09 -10.84
CA HIS A 189 -18.44 -1.53 -11.20
C HIS A 189 -17.81 -0.56 -12.18
N PHE A 190 -16.58 -0.14 -11.92
CA PHE A 190 -15.72 0.47 -12.92
C PHE A 190 -14.74 -0.57 -13.41
N ARG A 191 -14.84 -0.92 -14.70
CA ARG A 191 -14.04 -1.96 -15.32
C ARG A 191 -13.20 -1.40 -16.45
N ILE A 192 -12.06 -2.03 -16.69
CA ILE A 192 -11.32 -1.80 -17.93
C ILE A 192 -11.96 -2.64 -19.03
N LYS A 193 -12.33 -2.01 -20.15
CA LYS A 193 -12.70 -2.72 -21.37
C LYS A 193 -11.45 -3.46 -21.84
N ASP A 194 -11.53 -4.80 -21.92
CA ASP A 194 -10.40 -5.73 -22.14
C ASP A 194 -9.22 -5.04 -22.80
N ALA A 195 -8.18 -4.78 -22.00
CA ALA A 195 -6.95 -4.28 -22.54
C ALA A 195 -6.44 -5.34 -23.51
N ALA A 196 -6.15 -4.94 -24.76
CA ALA A 196 -5.17 -5.67 -25.55
C ALA A 196 -4.00 -5.98 -24.63
N GLU A 197 -3.61 -7.25 -24.59
CA GLU A 197 -2.67 -7.85 -23.65
C GLU A 197 -1.39 -7.01 -23.58
N GLY A 198 -1.37 -6.10 -22.62
CA GLY A 198 -0.32 -5.09 -22.47
C GLY A 198 0.82 -5.66 -21.67
N GLU A 199 1.65 -6.43 -22.36
CA GLU A 199 3.07 -6.74 -22.11
C GLU A 199 3.45 -7.31 -20.74
N HIS A 200 3.59 -8.64 -20.72
CA HIS A 200 4.59 -9.31 -19.89
C HIS A 200 5.99 -8.91 -20.39
N GLY A 201 6.66 -7.96 -19.72
CA GLY A 201 8.05 -7.65 -20.07
C GLY A 201 8.57 -6.33 -19.52
N ASN A 202 9.88 -6.26 -19.33
CA ASN A 202 10.62 -5.11 -18.78
C ASN A 202 10.83 -3.98 -19.83
N VAL A 203 9.83 -3.73 -20.69
CA VAL A 203 9.89 -2.67 -21.70
C VAL A 203 9.30 -1.40 -21.08
N LYS A 204 10.16 -0.41 -20.82
CA LYS A 204 9.72 0.90 -20.33
C LYS A 204 9.06 1.67 -21.48
N GLU A 205 7.74 1.66 -21.54
CA GLU A 205 7.00 2.53 -22.44
C GLU A 205 7.16 4.01 -21.99
N SER A 206 7.33 4.91 -22.96
CA SER A 206 7.75 6.30 -22.72
C SER A 206 6.62 7.27 -22.32
N GLN A 207 5.35 6.84 -22.39
CA GLN A 207 4.19 7.68 -22.11
C GLN A 207 3.33 7.13 -20.97
N LYS A 208 2.99 8.00 -20.02
CA LYS A 208 2.17 7.65 -18.85
C LYS A 208 0.74 7.29 -19.29
N ARG A 209 0.31 6.05 -19.03
CA ARG A 209 -1.07 5.59 -19.24
C ARG A 209 -2.01 6.23 -18.21
N VAL A 210 -3.22 6.54 -18.64
CA VAL A 210 -4.28 7.16 -17.82
C VAL A 210 -5.61 6.46 -18.08
N PHE A 211 -6.58 6.67 -17.19
CA PHE A 211 -7.94 6.15 -17.34
C PHE A 211 -8.76 7.10 -18.20
N VAL A 212 -9.14 6.62 -19.38
CA VAL A 212 -9.98 7.33 -20.33
C VAL A 212 -11.36 6.67 -20.35
N PRO A 213 -12.49 7.42 -20.26
CA PRO A 213 -13.82 6.83 -20.41
C PRO A 213 -13.98 6.20 -21.79
N ALA A 214 -14.43 4.95 -21.85
CA ALA A 214 -14.55 4.19 -23.10
C ALA A 214 -15.36 4.96 -24.17
N ALA A 215 -14.93 4.90 -25.43
CA ALA A 215 -15.61 5.59 -26.53
C ALA A 215 -17.04 5.04 -26.74
N ASP A 216 -17.17 3.72 -26.67
CA ASP A 216 -18.38 2.93 -26.86
C ASP A 216 -18.68 2.04 -25.65
N ASN A 217 -19.95 1.64 -25.49
CA ASN A 217 -20.42 0.81 -24.37
C ASN A 217 -19.97 1.31 -22.97
N LEU A 218 -19.90 2.64 -22.81
CA LEU A 218 -19.41 3.31 -21.59
C LEU A 218 -20.21 2.91 -20.35
N VAL A 219 -21.51 2.68 -20.50
CA VAL A 219 -22.42 2.29 -19.41
C VAL A 219 -23.29 1.12 -19.86
N ALA A 220 -23.37 0.08 -19.04
CA ALA A 220 -24.27 -1.07 -19.24
C ALA A 220 -24.85 -1.56 -17.91
N ILE A 221 -25.92 -2.34 -17.97
CA ILE A 221 -26.41 -3.13 -16.83
C ILE A 221 -26.17 -4.60 -17.17
N GLU A 222 -25.45 -5.28 -16.30
CA GLU A 222 -25.11 -6.70 -16.39
C GLU A 222 -25.42 -7.34 -15.05
N ASP A 223 -26.20 -8.42 -15.03
CA ASP A 223 -26.60 -9.14 -13.80
C ASP A 223 -27.16 -8.22 -12.69
N ASP A 224 -28.01 -7.26 -13.07
CA ASP A 224 -28.58 -6.22 -12.20
C ASP A 224 -27.54 -5.27 -11.54
N GLN A 225 -26.34 -5.19 -12.12
CA GLN A 225 -25.26 -4.32 -11.67
C GLN A 225 -24.91 -3.29 -12.73
N LEU A 226 -24.60 -2.08 -12.30
CA LEU A 226 -24.21 -1.01 -13.20
C LEU A 226 -22.72 -1.10 -13.53
N ILE A 227 -22.37 -1.25 -14.81
CA ILE A 227 -20.99 -1.31 -15.27
C ILE A 227 -20.65 0.00 -15.99
N CYS A 228 -19.59 0.69 -15.55
CA CYS A 228 -18.98 1.81 -16.27
C CYS A 228 -17.59 1.41 -16.79
N ARG A 229 -17.35 1.58 -18.08
CA ARG A 229 -16.13 1.10 -18.74
C ARG A 229 -15.10 2.20 -19.00
N PHE A 230 -13.85 1.87 -18.74
CA PHE A 230 -12.69 2.73 -19.00
C PHE A 230 -11.68 2.00 -19.88
N GLU A 231 -10.86 2.76 -20.59
CA GLU A 231 -9.67 2.31 -21.28
C GLU A 231 -8.46 2.80 -20.49
N TYR A 232 -7.44 1.95 -20.31
CA TYR A 232 -6.18 2.35 -19.70
C TYR A 232 -5.12 2.51 -20.78
N ARG A 233 -4.91 3.71 -21.28
CA ARG A 233 -4.00 3.99 -22.41
C ARG A 233 -3.40 5.40 -22.31
N PRO A 234 -2.37 5.75 -23.09
CA PRO A 234 -1.96 7.14 -23.22
C PRO A 234 -3.14 8.00 -23.71
N ALA A 235 -3.32 9.17 -23.10
CA ALA A 235 -4.34 10.11 -23.55
C ALA A 235 -3.89 10.81 -24.84
N THR A 236 -4.85 11.09 -25.71
CA THR A 236 -4.65 11.82 -26.97
C THR A 236 -5.42 13.14 -26.94
N LEU A 237 -5.18 14.00 -27.93
CA LEU A 237 -5.95 15.24 -28.07
C LEU A 237 -7.43 14.99 -28.40
N GLU A 238 -7.79 13.79 -28.84
CA GLU A 238 -9.16 13.38 -29.15
C GLU A 238 -9.99 13.10 -27.89
N ASP A 239 -9.33 12.89 -26.75
CA ASP A 239 -10.01 12.66 -25.48
C ASP A 239 -10.60 13.96 -24.88
N TRP A 240 -10.28 15.13 -25.43
CA TRP A 240 -11.01 16.37 -25.16
C TRP A 240 -12.37 16.35 -25.89
N PRO A 241 -13.47 16.78 -25.23
CA PRO A 241 -14.72 17.05 -25.93
C PRO A 241 -14.52 18.06 -27.07
N GLU A 242 -15.22 17.88 -28.18
CA GLU A 242 -15.03 18.68 -29.41
C GLU A 242 -15.13 20.19 -29.14
N GLU A 243 -15.99 20.60 -28.20
CA GLU A 243 -16.23 22.01 -27.86
C GLU A 243 -15.02 22.69 -27.21
N VAL A 244 -14.15 21.92 -26.55
CA VAL A 244 -13.03 22.42 -25.74
C VAL A 244 -11.67 22.00 -26.34
N ARG A 245 -11.67 21.09 -27.32
CA ARG A 245 -10.47 20.59 -28.00
C ARG A 245 -9.73 21.69 -28.76
N ASN A 246 -10.46 22.65 -29.33
CA ASN A 246 -9.88 23.71 -30.13
C ASN A 246 -8.98 24.62 -29.27
N GLY A 247 -7.70 24.76 -29.66
CA GLY A 247 -6.69 25.52 -28.92
C GLY A 247 -5.94 24.77 -27.82
N LYS A 248 -6.22 23.47 -27.59
CA LYS A 248 -5.42 22.63 -26.68
C LYS A 248 -4.22 22.04 -27.40
N THR A 249 -3.03 22.19 -26.82
CA THR A 249 -1.77 21.63 -27.34
C THR A 249 -1.32 20.36 -26.64
N LYS A 250 -1.97 20.00 -25.53
CA LYS A 250 -1.69 18.80 -24.74
C LYS A 250 -2.98 17.99 -24.51
N PRO A 251 -2.89 16.64 -24.48
CA PRO A 251 -4.00 15.77 -24.05
C PRO A 251 -4.53 16.16 -22.66
N PRO A 252 -5.79 15.81 -22.32
CA PRO A 252 -6.33 16.04 -20.99
C PRO A 252 -5.53 15.24 -19.95
N ASP A 253 -5.27 15.85 -18.80
CA ASP A 253 -4.70 15.14 -17.65
C ASP A 253 -5.76 14.27 -16.96
N GLN A 254 -5.36 13.44 -15.99
CA GLN A 254 -6.29 12.55 -15.29
C GLN A 254 -7.43 13.32 -14.59
N LYS A 255 -7.18 14.54 -14.12
CA LYS A 255 -8.21 15.36 -13.46
C LYS A 255 -9.28 15.80 -14.45
N ALA A 256 -8.87 16.31 -15.61
CA ALA A 256 -9.77 16.66 -16.70
C ALA A 256 -10.50 15.42 -17.26
N LEU A 257 -9.82 14.28 -17.40
CA LEU A 257 -10.42 13.01 -17.83
C LEU A 257 -11.46 12.49 -16.85
N ASN A 258 -11.19 12.59 -15.55
CA ASN A 258 -12.22 12.32 -14.55
C ASN A 258 -13.39 13.24 -14.85
N GLU A 259 -13.15 14.56 -15.00
CA GLU A 259 -14.18 15.57 -15.26
C GLU A 259 -15.13 15.20 -16.39
N ILE A 260 -14.52 14.82 -17.51
CA ILE A 260 -15.17 14.34 -18.73
C ILE A 260 -15.93 13.02 -18.49
N ALA A 261 -15.35 12.08 -17.75
CA ALA A 261 -15.98 10.79 -17.47
C ALA A 261 -17.31 10.92 -16.72
N GLU A 262 -17.38 11.76 -15.68
CA GLU A 262 -18.64 12.00 -14.96
C GLU A 262 -19.73 12.50 -15.92
N LYS A 263 -19.41 13.52 -16.73
CA LYS A 263 -20.36 14.10 -17.69
C LYS A 263 -20.81 13.06 -18.71
N ARG A 264 -19.88 12.33 -19.32
CA ARG A 264 -20.19 11.30 -20.34
C ARG A 264 -21.01 10.15 -19.77
N ILE A 265 -20.75 9.72 -18.53
CA ILE A 265 -21.54 8.68 -17.85
C ILE A 265 -22.97 9.16 -17.60
N ILE A 266 -23.15 10.37 -17.07
CA ILE A 266 -24.48 10.97 -16.83
C ILE A 266 -25.24 11.10 -18.15
N ASP A 267 -24.60 11.66 -19.18
CA ASP A 267 -25.17 11.81 -20.51
C ASP A 267 -25.60 10.47 -21.12
N ALA A 268 -24.75 9.44 -21.00
CA ALA A 268 -25.04 8.09 -21.50
C ALA A 268 -26.25 7.45 -20.80
N MET A 269 -26.44 7.72 -19.51
CA MET A 269 -27.59 7.24 -18.74
C MET A 269 -28.88 8.01 -19.05
N GLN A 270 -28.78 9.30 -19.41
CA GLN A 270 -29.93 10.15 -19.70
C GLN A 270 -30.43 10.04 -21.15
N LYS A 271 -29.57 9.63 -22.08
CA LYS A 271 -29.89 9.52 -23.51
C LYS A 271 -30.36 8.10 -23.88
N GLY A 272 -31.33 8.00 -24.79
CA GLY A 272 -31.76 6.73 -25.40
C GLY A 272 -33.05 6.11 -24.82
N LYS A 273 -33.48 4.97 -25.41
CA LYS A 273 -34.73 4.27 -25.04
C LYS A 273 -34.69 3.64 -23.64
N THR A 274 -33.50 3.41 -23.10
CA THR A 274 -33.24 2.76 -21.80
C THR A 274 -33.07 3.77 -20.65
N ALA A 275 -33.19 5.08 -20.89
CA ALA A 275 -32.99 6.12 -19.88
C ALA A 275 -33.85 5.94 -18.62
N LYS A 276 -35.06 5.38 -18.77
CA LYS A 276 -35.95 5.05 -17.63
C LYS A 276 -35.34 4.05 -16.65
N VAL A 277 -34.49 3.14 -17.13
CA VAL A 277 -33.84 2.10 -16.31
C VAL A 277 -32.77 2.72 -15.41
N PHE A 278 -32.14 3.82 -15.83
CA PHE A 278 -31.06 4.47 -15.09
C PHE A 278 -31.51 5.54 -14.09
N VAL A 279 -32.81 5.86 -14.01
CA VAL A 279 -33.32 6.95 -13.16
C VAL A 279 -32.93 6.77 -11.69
N GLU A 280 -33.08 5.56 -11.17
CA GLU A 280 -32.75 5.25 -9.77
C GLU A 280 -31.24 5.32 -9.52
N TRP A 281 -30.43 4.83 -10.46
CA TRP A 281 -28.97 4.90 -10.42
C TRP A 281 -28.48 6.35 -10.42
N LEU A 282 -29.02 7.19 -11.32
CA LEU A 282 -28.69 8.62 -11.41
C LEU A 282 -29.06 9.37 -10.13
N SER A 283 -30.21 9.05 -9.53
CA SER A 283 -30.65 9.66 -8.27
C SER A 283 -29.67 9.38 -7.13
N GLU A 284 -29.17 8.15 -7.02
CA GLU A 284 -28.19 7.78 -5.99
C GLU A 284 -26.78 8.31 -6.30
N LEU A 285 -26.33 8.23 -7.55
CA LEU A 285 -25.00 8.67 -7.98
C LEU A 285 -24.83 10.19 -7.94
N GLY A 286 -25.91 10.94 -8.19
CA GLY A 286 -25.93 12.40 -8.17
C GLY A 286 -25.96 13.03 -6.79
N LYS A 287 -26.17 12.24 -5.71
CA LYS A 287 -26.12 12.77 -4.34
C LYS A 287 -24.74 13.35 -4.02
N PRO A 288 -24.64 14.38 -3.16
CA PRO A 288 -23.36 14.84 -2.65
C PRO A 288 -22.57 13.71 -1.98
N TYR A 289 -21.26 13.68 -2.20
CA TYR A 289 -20.40 12.70 -1.54
C TYR A 289 -20.11 13.15 -0.10
N VAL A 290 -20.21 12.22 0.87
CA VAL A 290 -19.82 12.47 2.26
C VAL A 290 -18.45 11.83 2.50
N LYS A 291 -17.48 12.66 2.88
CA LYS A 291 -16.10 12.24 3.16
C LYS A 291 -16.03 11.45 4.46
N ALA A 292 -14.91 10.75 4.68
CA ALA A 292 -14.72 9.93 5.88
C ALA A 292 -14.75 10.75 7.20
N ASN A 293 -14.45 12.05 7.12
CA ASN A 293 -14.52 13.00 8.24
C ASN A 293 -15.94 13.57 8.47
N GLY A 294 -16.96 13.13 7.71
CA GLY A 294 -18.34 13.60 7.82
C GLY A 294 -18.65 14.88 7.04
N GLU A 295 -17.66 15.49 6.38
CA GLU A 295 -17.89 16.68 5.56
C GLU A 295 -18.51 16.33 4.21
N THR A 296 -19.45 17.16 3.76
CA THR A 296 -20.05 17.06 2.43
C THR A 296 -19.10 17.67 1.40
N ALA A 297 -18.74 16.91 0.39
CA ALA A 297 -17.94 17.38 -0.74
C ALA A 297 -18.75 18.28 -1.69
N ASP A 298 -18.05 19.12 -2.45
CA ASP A 298 -18.59 19.94 -3.53
C ASP A 298 -18.89 19.14 -4.81
N TYR A 299 -18.69 17.82 -4.77
CA TYR A 299 -18.89 16.91 -5.89
C TYR A 299 -19.80 15.71 -5.56
N THR A 300 -20.30 15.06 -6.61
CA THR A 300 -21.24 13.93 -6.51
C THR A 300 -20.56 12.64 -6.03
N ARG A 301 -21.37 11.65 -5.60
CA ARG A 301 -20.88 10.29 -5.32
C ARG A 301 -20.20 9.68 -6.54
N LEU A 302 -20.72 9.89 -7.75
CA LEU A 302 -20.09 9.42 -8.99
C LEU A 302 -18.69 9.98 -9.16
N ARG A 303 -18.52 11.31 -9.03
CA ARG A 303 -17.21 11.97 -9.09
C ARG A 303 -16.24 11.40 -8.07
N ALA A 304 -16.70 11.20 -6.84
CA ALA A 304 -15.89 10.66 -5.75
C ALA A 304 -15.32 9.27 -6.11
N HIS A 305 -16.19 8.39 -6.59
CA HIS A 305 -15.80 7.04 -6.99
C HIS A 305 -14.87 7.05 -8.21
N ILE A 306 -15.08 7.94 -9.20
CA ILE A 306 -14.19 8.07 -10.36
C ILE A 306 -12.80 8.51 -9.89
N ASN A 307 -12.74 9.55 -9.04
CA ASN A 307 -11.46 10.03 -8.48
C ASN A 307 -10.74 8.93 -7.70
N ARG A 308 -11.45 8.11 -6.92
CA ARG A 308 -10.87 6.97 -6.20
C ARG A 308 -10.32 5.92 -7.15
N TYR A 309 -11.11 5.54 -8.13
CA TYR A 309 -10.73 4.51 -9.10
C TYR A 309 -9.47 4.89 -9.87
N THR A 310 -9.39 6.15 -10.32
CA THR A 310 -8.23 6.61 -11.09
C THR A 310 -7.03 6.97 -10.22
N ALA A 311 -7.22 7.41 -8.97
CA ALA A 311 -6.14 7.67 -8.02
C ALA A 311 -5.48 6.38 -7.50
N ARG A 312 -6.28 5.35 -7.19
CA ARG A 312 -5.81 4.03 -6.70
C ARG A 312 -4.76 3.40 -7.63
N ASN A 313 -4.77 3.81 -8.89
CA ASN A 313 -4.11 3.11 -9.97
C ASN A 313 -2.96 3.90 -10.65
N THR A 314 -2.37 4.90 -9.97
CA THR A 314 -1.41 5.83 -10.61
C THR A 314 0.02 5.86 -10.07
N PHE A 315 0.33 5.21 -8.95
CA PHE A 315 1.69 5.23 -8.38
C PHE A 315 2.04 3.92 -7.70
N ASP A 316 3.15 3.33 -8.14
CA ASP A 316 3.75 2.21 -7.43
C ASP A 316 4.21 2.70 -6.07
N TYR A 317 4.10 1.83 -5.08
CA TYR A 317 4.45 2.16 -3.71
C TYR A 317 5.27 1.04 -3.09
N PHE A 318 5.94 1.36 -2.00
CA PHE A 318 6.80 0.44 -1.29
C PHE A 318 6.29 0.22 0.13
N ILE A 319 6.24 -1.05 0.56
CA ILE A 319 6.01 -1.40 1.96
C ILE A 319 7.34 -1.81 2.58
N HIS A 320 7.76 -1.11 3.62
CA HIS A 320 8.97 -1.43 4.35
C HIS A 320 8.81 -2.69 5.21
N LYS A 321 9.79 -3.61 5.14
CA LYS A 321 9.79 -4.90 5.83
C LYS A 321 9.87 -4.75 7.35
N ASP A 322 10.69 -3.82 7.84
CA ASP A 322 10.88 -3.47 9.27
C ASP A 322 11.00 -1.94 9.46
N LEU A 323 9.90 -1.19 9.31
CA LEU A 323 9.94 0.28 9.40
C LEU A 323 10.36 0.76 10.78
N GLY A 324 9.83 0.13 11.83
CA GLY A 324 10.08 0.51 13.21
C GLY A 324 11.55 0.36 13.59
N GLY A 325 12.16 -0.79 13.29
CA GLY A 325 13.58 -1.00 13.52
C GLY A 325 14.45 -0.08 12.67
N PHE A 326 14.10 0.14 11.41
CA PHE A 326 14.79 1.08 10.53
C PHE A 326 14.81 2.51 11.10
N LEU A 327 13.65 3.10 11.37
CA LEU A 327 13.59 4.48 11.85
C LEU A 327 14.26 4.67 13.22
N ARG A 328 14.21 3.67 14.12
CA ARG A 328 14.92 3.75 15.42
C ARG A 328 16.44 3.78 15.23
N ARG A 329 16.99 2.93 14.36
CA ARG A 329 18.43 2.93 14.03
C ARG A 329 18.84 4.25 13.39
N GLU A 330 18.06 4.72 12.40
CA GLU A 330 18.33 5.99 11.73
C GLU A 330 18.23 7.20 12.69
N LEU A 331 17.32 7.16 13.65
CA LEU A 331 17.20 8.19 14.68
C LEU A 331 18.46 8.27 15.55
N ASP A 332 19.04 7.12 15.92
CA ASP A 332 20.31 7.09 16.67
C ASP A 332 21.46 7.71 15.86
N PHE A 333 21.55 7.39 14.57
CA PHE A 333 22.54 8.02 13.67
C PHE A 333 22.29 9.52 13.51
N TYR A 334 21.05 9.94 13.33
CA TYR A 334 20.67 11.35 13.21
C TYR A 334 21.09 12.13 14.45
N ILE A 335 20.77 11.62 15.65
CA ILE A 335 21.15 12.25 16.91
C ILE A 335 22.67 12.40 17.02
N LYS A 336 23.43 11.36 16.68
CA LYS A 336 24.90 11.35 16.77
C LYS A 336 25.61 12.26 15.76
N ASN A 337 24.99 12.60 14.64
CA ASN A 337 25.65 13.35 13.56
C ASN A 337 25.11 14.77 13.38
N GLU A 338 23.85 15.02 13.71
CA GLU A 338 23.16 16.30 13.42
C GLU A 338 22.57 17.00 14.63
N VAL A 339 22.42 16.29 15.75
CA VAL A 339 22.01 16.91 17.02
C VAL A 339 23.24 17.13 17.91
N MET A 340 24.11 16.12 17.99
CA MET A 340 25.32 16.13 18.82
C MET A 340 26.56 16.13 17.92
N HIS A 341 27.26 17.25 17.81
CA HIS A 341 28.55 17.33 17.14
C HIS A 341 29.67 17.04 18.14
N LEU A 342 30.32 15.88 18.02
CA LEU A 342 31.37 15.43 18.95
C LEU A 342 32.50 16.47 19.13
N ASP A 343 32.88 17.15 18.05
CA ASP A 343 33.95 18.16 18.03
C ASP A 343 33.62 19.41 18.86
N ASP A 344 32.34 19.66 19.12
CA ASP A 344 31.88 20.82 19.90
C ASP A 344 31.80 20.52 21.40
N ILE A 345 31.81 19.24 21.81
CA ILE A 345 31.63 18.84 23.22
C ILE A 345 32.76 19.37 24.10
N GLU A 346 34.01 19.29 23.63
CA GLU A 346 35.18 19.77 24.40
C GLU A 346 35.20 21.29 24.60
N LYS A 347 34.49 22.04 23.76
CA LYS A 347 34.45 23.51 23.76
C LYS A 347 33.17 24.09 24.37
N THR A 348 32.23 23.23 24.75
CA THR A 348 30.90 23.62 25.22
C THR A 348 30.90 23.78 26.73
N THR A 349 30.19 24.80 27.24
CA THR A 349 30.04 24.99 28.69
C THR A 349 29.13 23.90 29.29
N PRO A 350 29.29 23.54 30.57
CA PRO A 350 28.46 22.51 31.22
C PRO A 350 26.96 22.77 31.07
N GLU A 351 26.52 24.02 31.18
CA GLU A 351 25.10 24.38 31.08
C GLU A 351 24.54 24.11 29.68
N ARG A 352 25.34 24.37 28.64
CA ARG A 352 24.95 24.10 27.24
C ARG A 352 24.93 22.61 26.93
N LEU A 353 25.80 21.83 27.56
CA LEU A 353 25.81 20.37 27.41
C LEU A 353 24.54 19.75 28.02
N ASP A 354 24.11 20.22 29.19
CA ASP A 354 22.89 19.73 29.82
C ASP A 354 21.63 20.08 29.01
N GLN A 355 21.56 21.28 28.47
CA GLN A 355 20.50 21.68 27.54
C GLN A 355 20.48 20.81 26.28
N LEU A 356 21.65 20.47 25.75
CA LEU A 356 21.78 19.57 24.59
C LEU A 356 21.28 18.15 24.93
N LEU A 357 21.66 17.61 26.08
CA LEU A 357 21.22 16.29 26.54
C LEU A 357 19.70 16.26 26.80
N ALA A 358 19.15 17.30 27.42
CA ALA A 358 17.70 17.44 27.59
C ALA A 358 16.98 17.43 26.24
N LYS A 359 17.46 18.22 25.27
CA LYS A 359 16.93 18.23 23.90
C LYS A 359 16.98 16.84 23.24
N ILE A 360 18.10 16.13 23.35
CA ILE A 360 18.25 14.77 22.81
C ILE A 360 17.22 13.80 23.43
N LYS A 361 17.03 13.87 24.75
CA LYS A 361 16.05 13.04 25.47
C LYS A 361 14.62 13.32 24.97
N VAL A 362 14.24 14.59 24.81
CA VAL A 362 12.92 14.98 24.28
C VAL A 362 12.74 14.48 22.84
N ILE A 363 13.73 14.71 21.96
CA ILE A 363 13.69 14.22 20.57
C ILE A 363 13.46 12.70 20.54
N ARG A 364 14.23 11.93 21.33
CA ARG A 364 14.11 10.47 21.39
C ARG A 364 12.74 10.02 21.88
N LYS A 365 12.20 10.65 22.93
CA LYS A 365 10.88 10.33 23.51
C LYS A 365 9.75 10.58 22.50
N ILE A 366 9.76 11.74 21.85
CA ILE A 366 8.71 12.15 20.89
C ILE A 366 8.82 11.37 19.57
N ALA A 367 10.03 11.28 19.00
CA ALA A 367 10.27 10.50 17.78
C ALA A 367 9.89 9.03 17.99
N GLY A 368 10.21 8.44 19.14
CA GLY A 368 9.84 7.05 19.47
C GLY A 368 8.34 6.80 19.43
N LYS A 369 7.52 7.74 19.94
CA LYS A 369 6.05 7.66 19.86
C LYS A 369 5.55 7.75 18.42
N ILE A 370 6.07 8.69 17.65
CA ILE A 370 5.70 8.85 16.22
C ILE A 370 6.09 7.59 15.43
N ILE A 371 7.30 7.07 15.63
CA ILE A 371 7.78 5.84 14.99
C ILE A 371 6.87 4.66 15.35
N ALA A 372 6.43 4.54 16.60
CA ALA A 372 5.53 3.46 17.01
C ALA A 372 4.18 3.51 16.26
N PHE A 373 3.60 4.70 16.05
CA PHE A 373 2.38 4.84 15.23
C PHE A 373 2.64 4.46 13.76
N LEU A 374 3.74 4.94 13.17
CA LEU A 374 4.10 4.61 11.79
C LEU A 374 4.35 3.11 11.60
N GLU A 375 5.05 2.49 12.54
CA GLU A 375 5.31 1.04 12.57
C GLU A 375 4.02 0.23 12.59
N GLN A 376 3.02 0.63 13.39
CA GLN A 376 1.73 -0.06 13.42
C GLN A 376 1.02 -0.02 12.06
N LEU A 377 1.02 1.14 11.41
CA LEU A 377 0.41 1.32 10.10
C LEU A 377 1.13 0.48 9.03
N GLU A 378 2.46 0.54 9.00
CA GLU A 378 3.25 -0.20 8.02
C GLU A 378 3.15 -1.72 8.22
N ASN A 379 3.22 -2.19 9.47
CA ASN A 379 3.08 -3.62 9.76
C ASN A 379 1.69 -4.15 9.39
N PHE A 380 0.65 -3.32 9.48
CA PHE A 380 -0.67 -3.68 9.01
C PHE A 380 -0.70 -3.84 7.48
N GLN A 381 -0.13 -2.88 6.73
CA GLN A 381 0.01 -2.99 5.27
C GLN A 381 0.77 -4.25 4.88
N LYS A 382 1.93 -4.47 5.51
CA LYS A 382 2.76 -5.66 5.33
C LYS A 382 1.98 -6.94 5.59
N LYS A 383 1.18 -6.99 6.66
CA LYS A 383 0.35 -8.16 6.99
C LYS A 383 -0.71 -8.43 5.93
N LEU A 384 -1.34 -7.38 5.40
CA LEU A 384 -2.34 -7.51 4.34
C LEU A 384 -1.68 -8.01 3.04
N TRP A 385 -0.51 -7.47 2.70
CA TRP A 385 0.28 -7.86 1.53
C TRP A 385 0.78 -9.31 1.61
N LEU A 386 1.31 -9.72 2.77
CA LEU A 386 1.77 -11.08 3.03
C LEU A 386 0.65 -12.07 3.31
N LYS A 387 -0.62 -11.63 3.24
CA LYS A 387 -1.75 -12.53 3.49
C LYS A 387 -1.74 -13.61 2.41
N LYS A 388 -1.60 -14.86 2.84
CA LYS A 388 -1.68 -16.02 1.95
C LYS A 388 -3.00 -15.97 1.20
N LYS A 389 -2.93 -16.14 -0.13
CA LYS A 389 -4.13 -16.30 -0.95
C LYS A 389 -4.85 -17.56 -0.47
N PHE A 390 -6.15 -17.46 -0.26
CA PHE A 390 -6.96 -18.64 0.04
C PHE A 390 -7.21 -19.37 -1.26
N VAL A 391 -6.87 -20.66 -1.28
CA VAL A 391 -7.33 -21.55 -2.34
C VAL A 391 -8.83 -21.76 -2.08
N VAL A 392 -9.66 -21.22 -2.97
CA VAL A 392 -11.13 -21.36 -2.87
C VAL A 392 -11.59 -22.69 -3.41
N GLU A 393 -10.95 -23.18 -4.48
CA GLU A 393 -11.27 -24.43 -5.16
C GLU A 393 -9.99 -25.01 -5.78
N THR A 394 -9.99 -26.33 -5.98
CA THR A 394 -8.91 -27.08 -6.63
C THR A 394 -9.52 -28.06 -7.61
N PHE A 395 -9.05 -28.04 -8.86
CA PHE A 395 -9.47 -28.93 -9.92
C PHE A 395 -8.27 -29.62 -10.56
N TRP A 396 -8.52 -30.71 -11.27
CA TRP A 396 -7.50 -31.48 -11.96
C TRP A 396 -7.58 -31.24 -13.46
N CYS A 397 -6.42 -31.04 -14.08
CA CYS A 397 -6.28 -31.01 -15.53
C CYS A 397 -5.58 -32.28 -15.98
N VAL A 398 -6.27 -33.14 -16.71
CA VAL A 398 -5.79 -34.47 -17.12
C VAL A 398 -5.87 -34.60 -18.63
N THR A 399 -4.80 -35.04 -19.29
CA THR A 399 -4.85 -35.25 -20.75
C THR A 399 -5.73 -36.45 -21.09
N LEU A 400 -6.43 -36.41 -22.23
CA LEU A 400 -7.21 -37.53 -22.73
C LEU A 400 -6.34 -38.78 -22.88
N LYS A 401 -5.05 -38.63 -23.23
CA LYS A 401 -4.10 -39.75 -23.25
C LYS A 401 -4.07 -40.53 -21.93
N THR A 402 -3.95 -39.83 -20.80
CA THR A 402 -3.93 -40.49 -19.48
C THR A 402 -5.22 -41.26 -19.23
N ILE A 403 -6.36 -40.74 -19.68
CA ILE A 403 -7.67 -41.40 -19.55
C ILE A 403 -7.76 -42.61 -20.49
N LEU A 404 -7.24 -42.50 -21.71
CA LEU A 404 -7.19 -43.60 -22.68
C LEU A 404 -6.28 -44.74 -22.21
N ASP A 405 -5.22 -44.42 -21.47
CA ASP A 405 -4.26 -45.38 -20.90
C ASP A 405 -4.80 -46.11 -19.64
N ILE A 406 -6.00 -45.76 -19.12
CA ILE A 406 -6.64 -46.46 -18.00
C ILE A 406 -6.91 -47.93 -18.38
N GLU A 407 -6.42 -48.88 -17.57
CA GLU A 407 -6.53 -50.32 -17.84
C GLU A 407 -7.98 -50.84 -17.70
N ASP A 408 -8.74 -50.33 -16.72
CA ASP A 408 -10.15 -50.69 -16.56
C ASP A 408 -10.99 -50.13 -17.72
N GLU A 409 -11.31 -51.02 -18.66
CA GLU A 409 -12.09 -50.70 -19.85
C GLU A 409 -13.49 -50.16 -19.52
N LYS A 410 -14.11 -50.61 -18.42
CA LYS A 410 -15.46 -50.19 -18.05
C LYS A 410 -15.42 -48.76 -17.52
N GLU A 411 -14.47 -48.45 -16.65
CA GLU A 411 -14.27 -47.10 -16.12
C GLU A 411 -13.85 -46.14 -17.23
N ARG A 412 -12.89 -46.51 -18.07
CA ARG A 412 -12.46 -45.71 -19.23
C ARG A 412 -13.61 -45.36 -20.15
N LYS A 413 -14.46 -46.33 -20.53
CA LYS A 413 -15.63 -46.09 -21.39
C LYS A 413 -16.65 -45.17 -20.73
N TRP A 414 -16.88 -45.32 -19.43
CA TRP A 414 -17.78 -44.44 -18.70
C TRP A 414 -17.26 -43.00 -18.70
N LEU A 415 -15.97 -42.80 -18.39
CA LEU A 415 -15.31 -41.49 -18.38
C LEU A 415 -15.39 -40.80 -19.75
N LEU A 416 -15.00 -41.50 -20.83
CA LEU A 416 -15.05 -40.94 -22.20
C LEU A 416 -16.46 -40.55 -22.61
N LYS A 417 -17.48 -41.31 -22.20
CA LYS A 417 -18.88 -40.97 -22.46
C LYS A 417 -19.31 -39.71 -21.73
N GLN A 418 -18.92 -39.53 -20.46
CA GLN A 418 -19.23 -38.31 -19.72
C GLN A 418 -18.53 -37.10 -20.32
N ILE A 419 -17.27 -37.25 -20.74
CA ILE A 419 -16.49 -36.18 -21.38
C ILE A 419 -17.13 -35.76 -22.71
N ALA A 420 -17.50 -36.72 -23.56
CA ALA A 420 -18.12 -36.44 -24.85
C ALA A 420 -19.50 -35.75 -24.72
N ALA A 421 -20.22 -36.03 -23.63
CA ALA A 421 -21.53 -35.43 -23.35
C ALA A 421 -21.45 -34.06 -22.64
N ASN A 422 -20.26 -33.60 -22.26
CA ASN A 422 -20.09 -32.37 -21.49
C ASN A 422 -19.92 -31.15 -22.41
N ASP A 423 -20.99 -30.37 -22.56
CA ASP A 423 -21.02 -29.17 -23.38
C ASP A 423 -20.02 -28.08 -22.88
N ALA A 424 -19.86 -27.94 -21.56
CA ALA A 424 -18.98 -26.92 -20.98
C ALA A 424 -17.50 -27.22 -21.27
N GLN A 425 -17.10 -28.50 -21.16
CA GLN A 425 -15.75 -28.94 -21.54
C GLN A 425 -15.50 -28.74 -23.05
N ARG A 426 -16.48 -29.05 -23.90
CA ARG A 426 -16.40 -28.82 -25.35
C ARG A 426 -16.20 -27.33 -25.67
N GLU A 427 -17.00 -26.45 -25.05
CA GLU A 427 -16.90 -25.00 -25.24
C GLU A 427 -15.54 -24.44 -24.81
N GLU A 428 -14.97 -24.96 -23.72
CA GLU A 428 -13.62 -24.61 -23.31
C GLU A 428 -12.57 -25.00 -24.36
N TRP A 429 -12.68 -26.19 -24.96
CA TRP A 429 -11.79 -26.62 -26.03
C TRP A 429 -11.94 -25.81 -27.32
N LEU A 430 -13.16 -25.41 -27.68
CA LEU A 430 -13.38 -24.48 -28.80
C LEU A 430 -12.64 -23.15 -28.54
N ARG A 431 -12.77 -22.61 -27.33
CA ARG A 431 -12.15 -21.32 -26.96
C ARG A 431 -10.63 -21.40 -26.90
N LEU A 432 -10.07 -22.45 -26.30
CA LEU A 432 -8.63 -22.55 -26.04
C LEU A 432 -7.84 -23.17 -27.18
N TYR A 433 -8.43 -24.13 -27.89
CA TYR A 433 -7.74 -24.94 -28.89
C TYR A 433 -8.34 -24.83 -30.30
N ALA A 434 -9.47 -24.13 -30.48
CA ALA A 434 -10.15 -23.98 -31.77
C ALA A 434 -10.37 -25.34 -32.48
N ILE A 435 -10.91 -26.31 -31.74
CA ILE A 435 -11.08 -27.70 -32.22
C ILE A 435 -11.99 -27.83 -33.45
N ASP A 436 -12.85 -26.84 -33.68
CA ASP A 436 -13.69 -26.69 -34.87
C ASP A 436 -12.91 -26.26 -36.12
N GLU A 437 -11.88 -25.45 -35.95
CA GLU A 437 -11.03 -24.99 -37.06
C GLU A 437 -9.92 -25.99 -37.39
N GLN A 438 -9.35 -26.65 -36.36
CA GLN A 438 -8.24 -27.58 -36.53
C GLN A 438 -8.63 -28.90 -37.22
N THR A 439 -9.90 -29.30 -37.12
CA THR A 439 -10.41 -30.53 -37.73
C THR A 439 -11.15 -30.30 -39.05
N GLY A 440 -11.22 -29.05 -39.52
CA GLY A 440 -11.96 -28.62 -40.71
C GLY A 440 -11.34 -28.96 -42.08
N LYS A 441 -10.24 -29.71 -42.13
CA LYS A 441 -9.71 -30.30 -43.38
C LYS A 441 -9.45 -31.78 -43.15
N GLY A 442 -10.49 -32.58 -43.32
CA GLY A 442 -10.39 -34.04 -43.30
C GLY A 442 -9.43 -34.55 -44.36
N ASP A 443 -8.16 -34.72 -43.98
CA ASP A 443 -7.31 -35.72 -44.60
C ASP A 443 -7.71 -37.10 -44.06
N LEU A 444 -7.34 -38.18 -44.76
CA LEU A 444 -7.70 -39.58 -44.47
C LEU A 444 -7.39 -40.08 -43.03
N PHE A 445 -6.80 -39.24 -42.17
CA PHE A 445 -6.30 -39.58 -40.84
C PHE A 445 -6.87 -38.71 -39.70
N THR A 446 -7.80 -37.77 -39.96
CA THR A 446 -8.38 -36.91 -38.92
C THR A 446 -9.89 -37.04 -38.81
N VAL A 447 -10.39 -37.23 -37.59
CA VAL A 447 -11.83 -37.27 -37.29
C VAL A 447 -12.35 -35.83 -37.28
N ALA A 448 -13.37 -35.55 -38.10
CA ALA A 448 -13.98 -34.23 -38.18
C ALA A 448 -14.72 -33.89 -36.88
N TYR A 449 -14.64 -32.63 -36.45
CA TYR A 449 -15.42 -32.13 -35.33
C TYR A 449 -16.93 -32.15 -35.62
N SER A 450 -17.71 -32.43 -34.59
CA SER A 450 -19.17 -32.28 -34.53
C SER A 450 -19.57 -31.69 -33.18
N GLU A 451 -20.67 -30.92 -33.14
CA GLU A 451 -21.18 -30.31 -31.90
C GLU A 451 -21.42 -31.35 -30.80
N LEU A 452 -21.95 -32.51 -31.16
CA LEU A 452 -21.94 -33.68 -30.29
C LEU A 452 -20.62 -34.40 -30.49
N LEU A 453 -19.72 -34.30 -29.51
CA LEU A 453 -18.46 -35.02 -29.55
C LEU A 453 -18.72 -36.52 -29.51
N THR A 454 -17.88 -37.27 -30.22
CA THR A 454 -17.93 -38.74 -30.20
C THR A 454 -16.71 -39.30 -29.48
N VAL A 455 -16.78 -40.55 -29.03
CA VAL A 455 -15.64 -41.21 -28.38
C VAL A 455 -14.47 -41.33 -29.36
N GLU A 456 -14.75 -41.57 -30.64
CA GLU A 456 -13.75 -41.64 -31.70
C GLU A 456 -13.02 -40.30 -31.88
N PHE A 457 -13.72 -39.17 -31.70
CA PHE A 457 -13.09 -37.86 -31.70
C PHE A 457 -12.12 -37.70 -30.51
N LEU A 458 -12.51 -38.16 -29.31
CA LEU A 458 -11.65 -38.10 -28.14
C LEU A 458 -10.39 -38.98 -28.32
N GLU A 459 -10.55 -40.18 -28.86
CA GLU A 459 -9.45 -41.10 -29.17
C GLU A 459 -8.48 -40.52 -30.21
N ALA A 460 -9.00 -39.79 -31.20
CA ALA A 460 -8.19 -39.12 -32.22
C ALA A 460 -7.43 -37.89 -31.70
N ASN A 461 -7.81 -37.34 -30.54
CA ASN A 461 -7.25 -36.11 -29.98
C ASN A 461 -6.69 -36.31 -28.55
N PRO A 462 -5.74 -37.24 -28.33
CA PRO A 462 -5.27 -37.62 -26.99
C PRO A 462 -4.56 -36.50 -26.22
N THR A 463 -4.17 -35.40 -26.89
CA THR A 463 -3.49 -34.25 -26.28
C THR A 463 -4.44 -33.23 -25.66
N LEU A 464 -5.76 -33.34 -25.89
CA LEU A 464 -6.72 -32.43 -25.24
C LEU A 464 -6.72 -32.66 -23.74
N VAL A 465 -6.88 -31.57 -23.00
CA VAL A 465 -6.85 -31.56 -21.53
C VAL A 465 -8.28 -31.48 -21.00
N VAL A 466 -8.69 -32.48 -20.24
CA VAL A 466 -9.94 -32.49 -19.48
C VAL A 466 -9.72 -31.74 -18.18
N ASP A 467 -10.54 -30.72 -17.92
CA ASP A 467 -10.56 -29.95 -16.68
C ASP A 467 -11.76 -30.40 -15.83
N THR A 468 -11.48 -30.97 -14.65
CA THR A 468 -12.52 -31.53 -13.78
C THR A 468 -13.46 -30.46 -13.22
N ARG A 469 -13.17 -29.17 -13.37
CA ARG A 469 -14.09 -28.08 -12.99
C ARG A 469 -15.47 -28.15 -13.68
N HIS A 470 -15.54 -28.80 -14.84
CA HIS A 470 -16.77 -28.93 -15.63
C HIS A 470 -17.59 -30.16 -15.23
N PHE A 471 -17.08 -30.97 -14.31
CA PHE A 471 -17.66 -32.24 -13.91
C PHE A 471 -17.99 -32.23 -12.42
N ASP A 472 -18.81 -33.19 -12.00
CA ASP A 472 -19.17 -33.36 -10.60
C ASP A 472 -18.09 -34.12 -9.81
N ASP A 473 -18.29 -34.17 -8.49
CA ASP A 473 -17.39 -34.85 -7.57
C ASP A 473 -17.33 -36.37 -7.84
N GLU A 474 -18.41 -36.98 -8.36
CA GLU A 474 -18.43 -38.41 -8.68
C GLU A 474 -17.51 -38.73 -9.86
N PHE A 475 -17.61 -37.95 -10.94
CA PHE A 475 -16.70 -38.07 -12.08
C PHE A 475 -15.25 -37.88 -11.66
N THR A 476 -14.98 -36.84 -10.88
CA THR A 476 -13.62 -36.53 -10.42
C THR A 476 -13.05 -37.65 -9.57
N ALA A 477 -13.82 -38.17 -8.60
CA ALA A 477 -13.38 -39.26 -7.75
C ALA A 477 -13.08 -40.54 -8.56
N ARG A 478 -13.95 -40.90 -9.50
CA ARG A 478 -13.75 -42.09 -10.37
C ARG A 478 -12.56 -41.93 -11.31
N LEU A 479 -12.37 -40.72 -11.86
CA LEU A 479 -11.22 -40.43 -12.72
C LEU A 479 -9.91 -40.62 -11.96
N LEU A 480 -9.81 -40.09 -10.74
CA LEU A 480 -8.58 -40.18 -9.94
C LEU A 480 -8.32 -41.61 -9.43
N ASP A 481 -9.36 -42.33 -9.02
CA ASP A 481 -9.25 -43.73 -8.57
C ASP A 481 -8.82 -44.68 -9.70
N ALA A 482 -9.22 -44.38 -10.94
CA ALA A 482 -8.86 -45.18 -12.12
C ALA A 482 -7.44 -44.92 -12.64
N ILE A 483 -6.73 -43.88 -12.15
CA ILE A 483 -5.36 -43.56 -12.57
C ILE A 483 -4.37 -44.16 -11.55
N ASP A 484 -3.73 -45.27 -11.94
CA ASP A 484 -2.67 -45.87 -11.13
C ASP A 484 -1.45 -44.96 -11.00
N GLY A 485 -0.86 -44.92 -9.81
CA GLY A 485 0.38 -44.17 -9.55
C GLY A 485 0.23 -42.66 -9.75
N LEU A 486 -0.92 -42.09 -9.37
CA LEU A 486 -1.23 -40.66 -9.56
C LEU A 486 -0.10 -39.75 -9.05
N ASP A 487 0.42 -39.98 -7.84
CA ASP A 487 1.51 -39.19 -7.25
C ASP A 487 2.78 -39.20 -8.11
N GLU A 488 3.10 -40.33 -8.73
CA GLU A 488 4.28 -40.51 -9.59
C GLU A 488 4.08 -39.88 -10.98
N LYS A 489 2.83 -39.77 -11.43
CA LYS A 489 2.44 -39.13 -12.70
C LYS A 489 2.24 -37.62 -12.57
N THR A 490 2.09 -37.11 -11.35
CA THR A 490 2.07 -35.67 -11.07
C THR A 490 3.48 -35.13 -10.96
N ASP A 491 4.10 -34.86 -12.12
CA ASP A 491 5.40 -34.17 -12.20
C ASP A 491 5.24 -32.67 -11.90
N GLY A 492 4.99 -32.34 -10.64
CA GLY A 492 4.94 -30.97 -10.14
C GLY A 492 5.92 -30.77 -9.00
N LEU A 493 6.95 -29.95 -9.19
CA LEU A 493 7.67 -29.38 -8.06
C LEU A 493 6.72 -28.43 -7.33
N LEU A 494 6.11 -28.90 -6.24
CA LEU A 494 5.39 -28.05 -5.29
C LEU A 494 6.42 -27.16 -4.58
N VAL A 495 6.77 -26.04 -5.21
CA VAL A 495 7.60 -25.03 -4.56
C VAL A 495 6.76 -24.39 -3.47
N HIS A 496 7.13 -24.64 -2.23
CA HIS A 496 6.56 -23.98 -1.05
C HIS A 496 7.05 -22.52 -0.98
N SER A 497 6.68 -21.74 -1.99
CA SER A 497 7.09 -20.35 -2.12
C SER A 497 5.97 -19.47 -1.59
N GLU A 498 6.30 -18.59 -0.65
CA GLU A 498 5.52 -17.35 -0.54
C GLU A 498 5.72 -16.57 -1.85
N ASN A 499 4.77 -15.70 -2.21
CA ASN A 499 4.67 -14.94 -3.48
C ASN A 499 5.96 -14.31 -4.09
N PHE A 500 7.12 -14.45 -3.47
CA PHE A 500 8.39 -13.80 -3.76
C PHE A 500 9.39 -14.61 -4.59
N GLN A 501 9.34 -15.96 -4.64
CA GLN A 501 10.54 -16.72 -5.08
C GLN A 501 10.32 -18.00 -5.89
N ALA A 502 9.09 -18.33 -6.32
CA ALA A 502 8.89 -19.42 -7.29
C ALA A 502 8.97 -18.83 -8.70
N LEU A 503 10.21 -18.66 -9.18
CA LEU A 503 10.53 -18.55 -10.61
C LEU A 503 11.32 -19.78 -11.00
#